data_AF-A0A3D8HL30-F1
#
_entry.id   AF-A0A3D8HL30-F1
#
_cell.length_a   1.000
_cell.length_b   1.000
_cell.length_c   1.000
_cell.angle_alpha   90.00
_cell.angle_beta   90.00
_cell.angle_gamma   90.00
#
_symmetry.space_group_name_H-M   'P 1'
#
loop_
_entity.id
_entity.type
_entity.pdbx_description
1 polymer ?
#
loop_
_entity_poly.entity_id
_entity_poly.type
_entity_poly.pdbx_seq_one_letter_code
_entity_poly.pdbx_strand_id
1 'polypeptide(L)'
;EQLAMQARLEELKAKQASMQAQKEALNGLSANERILEVGEPIKAKATPLADSSISLQDNEIIPLEFKIIKSKDAKPNFENTNLQGRLETKQKTIQAIANDFKPNLILGRGGFKDLPILNIDGAVISGNHRIKGMQDFSETSRKAYEEAIQKQYNIHLEPDELLVRMPKEALSDEKLINLSLASNVDNVDSLGDKAVIALGKYAKALKELPNHLEGESVDELAYLVARKLEKDNAYPDILDCNLALLANLAKNSNNKSLGNVLNNLKLPLDEKNKLVEMYAKNAGAFHNLVNDFGEYGAHKLEIRPYLLDSIEASANGLNKTRAENFKVVGKDIANLIATTDSKGLNP
;
A
#
# COMPACT_ATOMS: atom_id res chain seq x y z
N GLU A 1 -17.00 -24.70 -27.13
CA GLU A 1 -15.70 -24.64 -26.42
C GLU A 1 -14.72 -23.64 -27.02
N GLN A 2 -14.41 -23.66 -28.32
CA GLN A 2 -13.48 -22.69 -28.95
C GLN A 2 -13.88 -21.21 -28.76
N LEU A 3 -15.16 -20.87 -28.86
CA LEU A 3 -15.68 -19.52 -28.63
C LEU A 3 -15.49 -19.05 -27.17
N ALA A 4 -15.65 -19.94 -26.20
CA ALA A 4 -15.42 -19.64 -24.78
C ALA A 4 -13.92 -19.49 -24.47
N MET A 5 -13.07 -20.26 -25.15
CA MET A 5 -11.62 -20.12 -25.05
C MET A 5 -11.11 -18.82 -25.67
N GLN A 6 -11.65 -18.40 -26.82
CA GLN A 6 -11.35 -17.10 -27.43
C GLN A 6 -11.79 -15.92 -26.55
N ALA A 7 -13.03 -15.95 -26.04
CA ALA A 7 -13.53 -14.91 -25.14
C ALA A 7 -12.65 -14.78 -23.87
N ARG A 8 -12.24 -15.91 -23.28
CA ARG A 8 -11.33 -15.92 -22.12
C ARG A 8 -9.93 -15.38 -22.46
N LEU A 9 -9.45 -15.63 -23.68
CA LEU A 9 -8.16 -15.11 -24.15
C LEU A 9 -8.21 -13.59 -24.38
N GLU A 10 -9.30 -13.08 -24.94
CA GLU A 10 -9.53 -11.65 -25.11
C GLU A 10 -9.68 -10.95 -23.76
N GLU A 11 -10.42 -11.54 -22.82
CA GLU A 11 -10.54 -11.04 -21.44
C GLU A 11 -9.17 -10.97 -20.74
N LEU A 12 -8.35 -12.03 -20.86
CA LEU A 12 -7.00 -12.03 -20.30
C LEU A 12 -6.09 -10.96 -20.93
N LYS A 13 -6.18 -10.75 -22.25
CA LYS A 13 -5.42 -9.71 -22.95
C LYS A 13 -5.85 -8.31 -22.53
N ALA A 14 -7.16 -8.05 -22.47
CA ALA A 14 -7.71 -6.78 -21.99
C ALA A 14 -7.28 -6.50 -20.55
N LYS A 15 -7.30 -7.53 -19.70
CA LYS A 15 -6.81 -7.46 -18.32
C LYS A 15 -5.31 -7.14 -18.24
N GLN A 16 -4.48 -7.79 -19.06
CA GLN A 16 -3.05 -7.51 -19.14
C GLN A 16 -2.76 -6.08 -19.61
N ALA A 17 -3.48 -5.62 -20.63
CA ALA A 17 -3.34 -4.25 -21.14
C ALA A 17 -3.74 -3.21 -20.09
N SER A 18 -4.86 -3.44 -19.38
CA SER A 18 -5.30 -2.58 -18.28
C SER A 18 -4.27 -2.52 -17.14
N MET A 19 -3.74 -3.67 -16.72
CA MET A 19 -2.67 -3.71 -15.71
C MET A 19 -1.41 -2.98 -16.16
N GLN A 20 -1.05 -3.07 -17.44
CA GLN A 20 0.12 -2.39 -17.98
C GLN A 20 -0.05 -0.87 -18.02
N ALA A 21 -1.20 -0.39 -18.51
CA ALA A 21 -1.54 1.03 -18.51
C ALA A 21 -1.57 1.62 -17.10
N GLN A 22 -2.05 0.87 -16.11
CA GLN A 22 -2.00 1.27 -14.70
C GLN A 22 -0.57 1.39 -14.18
N LYS A 23 0.32 0.44 -14.48
CA LYS A 23 1.73 0.53 -14.07
C LYS A 23 2.44 1.73 -14.69
N GLU A 24 2.12 2.05 -15.93
CA GLU A 24 2.63 3.23 -16.62
C GLU A 24 2.12 4.52 -15.99
N ALA A 25 0.83 4.59 -15.61
CA ALA A 25 0.26 5.73 -14.90
C ALA A 25 0.86 5.96 -13.50
N LEU A 26 1.37 4.90 -12.87
CA LEU A 26 2.02 4.96 -11.55
C LEU A 26 3.50 5.37 -11.62
N ASN A 27 4.09 5.44 -12.81
CA ASN A 27 5.52 5.73 -12.99
C ASN A 27 5.88 7.12 -12.45
N GLY A 28 6.91 7.20 -11.60
CA GLY A 28 7.35 8.42 -10.93
C GLY A 28 6.61 8.75 -9.62
N LEU A 29 5.57 8.00 -9.25
CA LEU A 29 4.82 8.18 -8.00
C LEU A 29 5.31 7.21 -6.92
N SER A 30 5.20 7.59 -5.64
CA SER A 30 5.33 6.63 -4.53
C SER A 30 4.06 5.77 -4.43
N ALA A 31 4.09 4.72 -3.60
CA ALA A 31 2.96 3.79 -3.47
C ALA A 31 1.67 4.45 -2.94
N ASN A 32 1.76 5.61 -2.30
CA ASN A 32 0.62 6.37 -1.74
C ASN A 32 0.26 7.66 -2.52
N GLU A 33 0.97 8.00 -3.59
CA GLU A 33 0.75 9.23 -4.40
C GLU A 33 -0.13 9.01 -5.64
N ARG A 34 -0.76 7.84 -5.79
CA ARG A 34 -1.57 7.51 -6.97
C ARG A 34 -2.95 8.14 -6.95
N ILE A 35 -3.42 8.53 -8.14
CA ILE A 35 -4.79 9.00 -8.36
C ILE A 35 -5.71 7.79 -8.42
N LEU A 36 -6.85 7.87 -7.73
CA LEU A 36 -7.88 6.85 -7.76
C LEU A 36 -9.02 7.28 -8.67
N GLU A 37 -9.47 6.38 -9.55
CA GLU A 37 -10.73 6.58 -10.26
C GLU A 37 -11.89 6.32 -9.30
N VAL A 38 -12.38 7.38 -8.67
CA VAL A 38 -13.57 7.33 -7.82
C VAL A 38 -14.81 7.37 -8.70
N GLY A 39 -15.66 6.35 -8.57
CA GLY A 39 -16.90 6.27 -9.33
C GLY A 39 -18.01 7.20 -8.81
N GLU A 40 -19.20 7.08 -9.41
CA GLU A 40 -20.37 7.81 -8.92
C GLU A 40 -20.80 7.35 -7.51
N PRO A 41 -21.28 8.26 -6.65
CA PRO A 41 -21.76 7.92 -5.32
C PRO A 41 -22.89 6.88 -5.34
N ILE A 42 -22.80 5.89 -4.45
CA ILE A 42 -23.86 4.88 -4.28
C ILE A 42 -25.00 5.40 -3.41
N LYS A 43 -26.18 4.78 -3.54
CA LYS A 43 -27.31 5.09 -2.66
C LYS A 43 -27.06 4.49 -1.27
N ALA A 44 -26.97 5.35 -0.27
CA ALA A 44 -26.78 4.98 1.12
C ALA A 44 -27.87 5.61 2.01
N LYS A 45 -28.54 4.79 2.83
CA LYS A 45 -29.51 5.28 3.83
C LYS A 45 -28.78 5.67 5.11
N ALA A 46 -29.11 6.83 5.66
CA ALA A 46 -28.64 7.25 6.97
C ALA A 46 -29.21 6.34 8.08
N THR A 47 -28.45 6.18 9.15
CA THR A 47 -28.89 5.47 10.35
C THR A 47 -28.87 6.42 11.55
N PRO A 48 -29.68 6.19 12.59
CA PRO A 48 -29.66 7.00 13.81
C PRO A 48 -28.54 6.61 14.78
N LEU A 49 -27.64 5.71 14.37
CA LEU A 49 -26.54 5.25 15.22
C LEU A 49 -25.55 6.38 15.47
N ALA A 50 -24.95 6.40 16.66
CA ALA A 50 -23.86 7.30 16.95
C ALA A 50 -22.68 7.04 15.98
N ASP A 51 -22.00 8.11 15.63
CA ASP A 51 -20.86 8.04 14.72
C ASP A 51 -19.74 7.16 15.28
N SER A 52 -19.03 6.53 14.35
CA SER A 52 -17.82 5.78 14.63
C SER A 52 -16.60 6.61 14.22
N SER A 53 -15.42 6.12 14.54
CA SER A 53 -14.17 6.67 14.01
C SER A 53 -13.15 5.57 13.88
N ILE A 54 -12.18 5.80 13.00
CA ILE A 54 -11.01 4.94 12.89
C ILE A 54 -9.77 5.81 13.13
N SER A 55 -8.89 5.34 14.02
CA SER A 55 -7.60 5.98 14.20
C SER A 55 -6.62 5.35 13.23
N LEU A 56 -5.94 6.18 12.47
CA LEU A 56 -4.66 5.85 11.87
C LEU A 56 -3.58 5.90 12.96
N GLN A 57 -2.44 5.27 12.70
CA GLN A 57 -1.35 5.13 13.68
C GLN A 57 -0.58 6.45 13.93
N ASP A 58 -0.78 7.47 13.09
CA ASP A 58 -0.24 8.83 13.24
C ASP A 58 -1.18 9.75 14.07
N ASN A 59 -2.07 9.16 14.87
CA ASN A 59 -3.13 9.86 15.62
C ASN A 59 -4.13 10.63 14.73
N GLU A 60 -4.15 10.41 13.40
CA GLU A 60 -5.24 10.94 12.57
C GLU A 60 -6.52 10.14 12.81
N ILE A 61 -7.55 10.80 13.34
CA ILE A 61 -8.87 10.20 13.57
C ILE A 61 -9.76 10.54 12.38
N ILE A 62 -10.19 9.51 11.66
CA ILE A 62 -11.12 9.65 10.55
C ILE A 62 -12.54 9.36 11.06
N PRO A 63 -13.45 10.35 11.04
CA PRO A 63 -14.83 10.17 11.47
C PRO A 63 -15.60 9.34 10.42
N LEU A 64 -16.34 8.36 10.92
CA LEU A 64 -17.14 7.43 10.11
C LEU A 64 -18.59 7.48 10.57
N GLU A 65 -19.50 7.23 9.65
CA GLU A 65 -20.93 7.10 9.92
C GLU A 65 -21.42 5.71 9.50
N PHE A 66 -22.42 5.20 10.21
CA PHE A 66 -23.07 3.95 9.84
C PHE A 66 -24.12 4.21 8.75
N LYS A 67 -24.03 3.46 7.66
CA LYS A 67 -24.94 3.53 6.51
C LYS A 67 -25.48 2.17 6.15
N ILE A 68 -26.71 2.16 5.64
CA ILE A 68 -27.30 0.97 5.02
C ILE A 68 -27.20 1.13 3.50
N ILE A 69 -26.61 0.15 2.84
CA ILE A 69 -26.43 0.12 1.38
C ILE A 69 -27.01 -1.17 0.81
N LYS A 70 -27.25 -1.21 -0.50
CA LYS A 70 -27.51 -2.49 -1.17
C LYS A 70 -26.22 -3.28 -1.31
N SER A 71 -26.30 -4.58 -1.05
CA SER A 71 -25.18 -5.52 -1.12
C SER A 71 -24.45 -5.48 -2.47
N LYS A 72 -25.21 -5.33 -3.56
CA LYS A 72 -24.68 -5.21 -4.94
C LYS A 72 -23.90 -3.92 -5.21
N ASP A 73 -24.13 -2.85 -4.43
CA ASP A 73 -23.49 -1.56 -4.63
C ASP A 73 -22.10 -1.52 -3.98
N ALA A 74 -21.80 -2.47 -3.07
CA ALA A 74 -20.48 -2.67 -2.52
C ALA A 74 -19.54 -3.31 -3.57
N LYS A 75 -18.38 -2.71 -3.78
CA LYS A 75 -17.41 -3.14 -4.80
C LYS A 75 -16.13 -3.63 -4.12
N PRO A 76 -16.09 -4.89 -3.65
CA PRO A 76 -14.86 -5.46 -3.10
C PRO A 76 -13.83 -5.61 -4.20
N ASN A 77 -12.58 -5.22 -3.92
CA ASN A 77 -11.44 -5.42 -4.80
C ASN A 77 -10.57 -6.57 -4.29
N PHE A 78 -10.05 -7.38 -5.20
CA PHE A 78 -9.11 -8.46 -4.92
C PHE A 78 -7.89 -8.43 -5.85
N GLU A 79 -7.85 -7.48 -6.77
CA GLU A 79 -6.74 -7.26 -7.69
C GLU A 79 -5.83 -6.19 -7.12
N ASN A 80 -4.56 -6.14 -7.54
CA ASN A 80 -3.60 -5.12 -7.09
C ASN A 80 -3.86 -3.76 -7.76
N THR A 81 -5.12 -3.33 -7.76
CA THR A 81 -5.62 -2.13 -8.41
C THR A 81 -6.24 -1.20 -7.36
N ASN A 82 -6.16 0.11 -7.58
CA ASN A 82 -6.77 1.14 -6.73
C ASN A 82 -6.37 1.06 -5.24
N LEU A 83 -7.28 0.64 -4.35
CA LEU A 83 -7.06 0.66 -2.89
C LEU A 83 -6.36 -0.58 -2.33
N GLN A 84 -6.24 -1.66 -3.10
CA GLN A 84 -5.76 -2.94 -2.58
C GLN A 84 -4.24 -3.10 -2.76
N GLY A 85 -3.54 -3.59 -1.72
CA GLY A 85 -2.12 -3.97 -1.78
C GLY A 85 -1.85 -5.49 -1.79
N ARG A 86 -2.88 -6.34 -1.86
CA ARG A 86 -2.71 -7.82 -1.79
C ARG A 86 -2.58 -8.47 -3.16
N LEU A 87 -1.78 -9.54 -3.21
CA LEU A 87 -1.68 -10.48 -4.33
C LEU A 87 -2.61 -11.71 -4.19
N GLU A 88 -3.20 -12.00 -3.03
CA GLU A 88 -3.94 -13.26 -2.80
C GLU A 88 -5.33 -13.15 -2.15
N THR A 89 -6.33 -13.72 -2.84
CA THR A 89 -7.71 -13.89 -2.36
C THR A 89 -7.82 -15.13 -1.47
N LYS A 90 -8.07 -14.95 -0.16
CA LYS A 90 -8.31 -16.05 0.79
C LYS A 90 -9.73 -16.63 0.62
N GLN A 91 -9.93 -17.50 -0.37
CA GLN A 91 -11.24 -18.10 -0.66
C GLN A 91 -11.87 -18.81 0.53
N LYS A 92 -11.07 -19.52 1.35
CA LYS A 92 -11.57 -20.20 2.56
C LYS A 92 -12.23 -19.24 3.56
N THR A 93 -11.66 -18.04 3.71
CA THR A 93 -12.23 -17.01 4.60
C THR A 93 -13.55 -16.49 4.07
N ILE A 94 -13.65 -16.24 2.75
CA ILE A 94 -14.88 -15.81 2.10
C ILE A 94 -15.98 -16.87 2.28
N GLN A 95 -15.66 -18.14 2.01
CA GLN A 95 -16.60 -19.25 2.16
C GLN A 95 -17.05 -19.47 3.61
N ALA A 96 -16.15 -19.29 4.58
CA ALA A 96 -16.51 -19.37 5.99
C ALA A 96 -17.52 -18.29 6.38
N ILE A 97 -17.32 -17.04 5.91
CA ILE A 97 -18.26 -15.94 6.17
C ILE A 97 -19.59 -16.18 5.45
N ALA A 98 -19.54 -16.63 4.19
CA ALA A 98 -20.72 -16.92 3.38
C ALA A 98 -21.61 -18.01 4.01
N ASN A 99 -21.01 -19.10 4.50
CA ASN A 99 -21.75 -20.30 4.91
C ASN A 99 -21.96 -20.46 6.42
N ASP A 100 -21.09 -19.87 7.25
CA ASP A 100 -21.10 -19.96 8.72
C ASP A 100 -20.81 -18.59 9.33
N PHE A 101 -21.69 -17.61 9.07
CA PHE A 101 -21.52 -16.25 9.59
C PHE A 101 -21.56 -16.24 11.13
N LYS A 102 -20.49 -15.73 11.74
CA LYS A 102 -20.37 -15.56 13.20
C LYS A 102 -20.35 -14.07 13.56
N PRO A 103 -21.44 -13.54 14.16
CA PRO A 103 -21.56 -12.11 14.45
C PRO A 103 -20.39 -11.54 15.26
N ASN A 104 -19.92 -12.27 16.28
CA ASN A 104 -18.81 -11.85 17.14
C ASN A 104 -17.45 -11.69 16.42
N LEU A 105 -17.29 -12.22 15.21
CA LEU A 105 -16.08 -12.04 14.41
C LEU A 105 -16.09 -10.73 13.61
N ILE A 106 -17.25 -10.09 13.45
CA ILE A 106 -17.41 -8.90 12.62
C ILE A 106 -18.03 -7.72 13.39
N LEU A 107 -19.03 -7.94 14.25
CA LEU A 107 -19.79 -6.88 14.90
C LEU A 107 -19.18 -6.54 16.27
N GLY A 108 -18.98 -5.24 16.54
CA GLY A 108 -18.57 -4.75 17.86
C GLY A 108 -17.11 -5.03 18.22
N ARG A 109 -16.28 -5.36 17.23
CA ARG A 109 -14.83 -5.56 17.43
C ARG A 109 -14.04 -4.26 17.49
N GLY A 110 -14.63 -3.16 17.02
CA GLY A 110 -13.94 -1.89 16.86
C GLY A 110 -12.86 -1.90 15.77
N GLY A 111 -12.34 -0.71 15.47
CA GLY A 111 -11.22 -0.55 14.55
C GLY A 111 -11.50 -1.09 13.14
N PHE A 112 -10.47 -1.62 12.47
CA PHE A 112 -10.58 -2.24 11.15
C PHE A 112 -11.21 -3.63 11.16
N LYS A 113 -11.34 -4.27 12.33
CA LYS A 113 -11.92 -5.62 12.49
C LYS A 113 -13.45 -5.60 12.65
N ASP A 114 -14.04 -4.43 12.85
CA ASP A 114 -15.50 -4.23 12.86
C ASP A 114 -16.10 -4.20 11.44
N LEU A 115 -17.39 -3.83 11.30
CA LEU A 115 -18.10 -3.65 10.04
C LEU A 115 -17.25 -3.03 8.92
N PRO A 116 -17.36 -3.50 7.67
CA PRO A 116 -16.54 -3.01 6.56
C PRO A 116 -16.61 -1.48 6.38
N ILE A 117 -15.51 -0.89 5.92
CA ILE A 117 -15.40 0.54 5.63
C ILE A 117 -15.39 0.72 4.11
N LEU A 118 -16.33 1.50 3.58
CA LEU A 118 -16.50 1.76 2.15
C LEU A 118 -16.35 3.25 1.84
N ASN A 119 -15.82 3.54 0.66
CA ASN A 119 -15.83 4.88 0.07
C ASN A 119 -17.21 5.21 -0.51
N ILE A 120 -17.45 6.48 -0.80
CA ILE A 120 -18.73 7.03 -1.30
C ILE A 120 -19.26 6.35 -2.57
N ASP A 121 -18.37 5.80 -3.40
CA ASP A 121 -18.67 5.12 -4.66
C ASP A 121 -18.85 3.60 -4.50
N GLY A 122 -18.85 3.11 -3.26
CA GLY A 122 -18.98 1.70 -2.90
C GLY A 122 -17.67 0.92 -2.91
N ALA A 123 -16.54 1.54 -3.26
CA ALA A 123 -15.23 0.88 -3.21
C ALA A 123 -14.88 0.51 -1.76
N VAL A 124 -14.49 -0.74 -1.52
CA VAL A 124 -14.21 -1.22 -0.16
C VAL A 124 -12.79 -0.83 0.26
N ILE A 125 -12.69 0.10 1.22
CA ILE A 125 -11.42 0.55 1.81
C ILE A 125 -10.86 -0.51 2.76
N SER A 126 -11.73 -1.09 3.60
CA SER A 126 -11.37 -2.15 4.54
C SER A 126 -12.44 -3.23 4.62
N GLY A 127 -12.01 -4.49 4.58
CA GLY A 127 -12.89 -5.65 4.73
C GLY A 127 -13.35 -6.29 3.41
N ASN A 128 -12.52 -6.28 2.36
CA ASN A 128 -12.83 -6.90 1.07
C ASN A 128 -13.35 -8.35 1.18
N HIS A 129 -12.66 -9.23 1.92
CA HIS A 129 -13.13 -10.61 2.13
C HIS A 129 -14.46 -10.69 2.88
N ARG A 130 -14.76 -9.73 3.76
CA ARG A 130 -16.02 -9.68 4.52
C ARG A 130 -17.17 -9.27 3.63
N ILE A 131 -17.03 -8.17 2.89
CA ILE A 131 -18.07 -7.75 1.92
C ILE A 131 -18.34 -8.86 0.92
N LYS A 132 -17.30 -9.50 0.38
CA LYS A 132 -17.51 -10.60 -0.56
C LYS A 132 -18.23 -11.79 0.07
N GLY A 133 -17.86 -12.19 1.29
CA GLY A 133 -18.59 -13.23 2.02
C GLY A 133 -20.04 -12.85 2.35
N MET A 134 -20.30 -11.58 2.67
CA MET A 134 -21.63 -11.04 2.95
C MET A 134 -22.51 -10.93 1.70
N GLN A 135 -21.91 -10.69 0.53
CA GLN A 135 -22.58 -10.76 -0.77
C GLN A 135 -23.00 -12.18 -1.13
N ASP A 136 -22.22 -13.17 -0.69
CA ASP A 136 -22.40 -14.58 -1.01
C ASP A 136 -23.08 -15.36 0.14
N PHE A 137 -23.80 -14.70 1.06
CA PHE A 137 -24.42 -15.35 2.21
C PHE A 137 -25.38 -16.49 1.82
N SER A 138 -25.25 -17.61 2.53
CA SER A 138 -26.31 -18.63 2.59
C SER A 138 -27.55 -18.06 3.31
N GLU A 139 -28.72 -18.67 3.10
CA GLU A 139 -29.94 -18.25 3.82
C GLU A 139 -29.76 -18.25 5.34
N THR A 140 -29.04 -19.24 5.87
CA THR A 140 -28.74 -19.36 7.31
C THR A 140 -27.85 -18.22 7.78
N SER A 141 -26.77 -17.93 7.06
CA SER A 141 -25.86 -16.82 7.37
C SER A 141 -26.56 -15.46 7.27
N ARG A 142 -27.44 -15.30 6.28
CA ARG A 142 -28.23 -14.09 6.08
C ARG A 142 -29.16 -13.83 7.26
N LYS A 143 -29.92 -14.83 7.70
CA LYS A 143 -30.78 -14.74 8.90
C LYS A 143 -29.97 -14.42 10.15
N ALA A 144 -28.84 -15.11 10.36
CA ALA A 144 -27.96 -14.85 11.50
C ALA A 144 -27.39 -13.42 11.48
N TYR A 145 -27.08 -12.88 10.30
CA TYR A 145 -26.65 -11.49 10.14
C TYR A 145 -27.76 -10.50 10.48
N GLU A 146 -28.97 -10.68 9.94
CA GLU A 146 -30.12 -9.81 10.20
C GLU A 146 -30.49 -9.80 11.70
N GLU A 147 -30.57 -10.98 12.32
CA GLU A 147 -30.85 -11.12 13.75
C GLU A 147 -29.79 -10.42 14.61
N ALA A 148 -28.52 -10.55 14.23
CA ALA A 148 -27.43 -9.91 14.96
C ALA A 148 -27.44 -8.39 14.82
N ILE A 149 -27.72 -7.87 13.62
CA ILE A 149 -27.85 -6.43 13.39
C ILE A 149 -29.04 -5.86 14.16
N GLN A 150 -30.18 -6.54 14.13
CA GLN A 150 -31.36 -6.12 14.89
C GLN A 150 -31.07 -6.14 16.40
N LYS A 151 -30.42 -7.18 16.91
CA LYS A 151 -30.09 -7.30 18.34
C LYS A 151 -29.10 -6.24 18.81
N GLN A 152 -28.07 -5.93 18.02
CA GLN A 152 -26.97 -5.06 18.45
C GLN A 152 -27.21 -3.59 18.14
N TYR A 153 -27.89 -3.28 17.03
CA TYR A 153 -28.06 -1.92 16.53
C TYR A 153 -29.53 -1.48 16.46
N ASN A 154 -30.50 -2.37 16.73
CA ASN A 154 -31.93 -2.10 16.59
C ASN A 154 -32.32 -1.61 15.18
N ILE A 155 -31.70 -2.20 14.16
CA ILE A 155 -31.95 -1.92 12.74
C ILE A 155 -32.50 -3.17 12.07
N HIS A 156 -33.64 -3.02 11.40
CA HIS A 156 -34.17 -4.04 10.50
C HIS A 156 -33.59 -3.79 9.10
N LEU A 157 -32.92 -4.81 8.54
CA LEU A 157 -32.35 -4.78 7.20
C LEU A 157 -33.24 -5.56 6.23
N GLU A 158 -33.39 -5.06 5.00
CA GLU A 158 -33.95 -5.86 3.91
C GLU A 158 -32.97 -6.96 3.46
N PRO A 159 -33.42 -8.05 2.81
CA PRO A 159 -32.57 -9.19 2.46
C PRO A 159 -31.32 -8.86 1.63
N ASP A 160 -31.37 -7.78 0.84
CA ASP A 160 -30.28 -7.31 -0.02
C ASP A 160 -29.53 -6.11 0.58
N GLU A 161 -29.73 -5.79 1.86
CA GLU A 161 -29.10 -4.65 2.54
C GLU A 161 -27.98 -5.05 3.49
N LEU A 162 -26.94 -4.22 3.56
CA LEU A 162 -25.81 -4.36 4.48
C LEU A 162 -25.63 -3.08 5.29
N LEU A 163 -25.36 -3.23 6.59
CA LEU A 163 -24.87 -2.16 7.46
C LEU A 163 -23.35 -2.04 7.29
N VAL A 164 -22.86 -0.87 6.91
CA VAL A 164 -21.44 -0.57 6.67
C VAL A 164 -21.05 0.73 7.36
N ARG A 165 -19.74 1.01 7.43
CA ARG A 165 -19.21 2.31 7.85
C ARG A 165 -18.70 3.07 6.63
N MET A 166 -18.96 4.36 6.55
CA MET A 166 -18.49 5.23 5.47
C MET A 166 -17.88 6.50 6.06
N PRO A 167 -16.85 7.10 5.43
CA PRO A 167 -16.36 8.42 5.81
C PRO A 167 -17.48 9.46 5.77
N LYS A 168 -17.55 10.34 6.78
CA LYS A 168 -18.53 11.44 6.79
C LYS A 168 -18.32 12.45 5.68
N GLU A 169 -17.09 12.59 5.24
CA GLU A 169 -16.66 13.53 4.21
C GLU A 169 -15.88 12.77 3.13
N ALA A 170 -15.87 13.31 1.92
CA ALA A 170 -15.03 12.78 0.86
C ALA A 170 -13.55 12.88 1.28
N LEU A 171 -12.87 11.75 1.27
CA LEU A 171 -11.44 11.67 1.59
C LEU A 171 -10.62 11.84 0.31
N SER A 172 -9.43 12.42 0.42
CA SER A 172 -8.48 12.45 -0.68
C SER A 172 -7.98 11.03 -1.01
N ASP A 173 -7.51 10.83 -2.24
CA ASP A 173 -6.97 9.55 -2.71
C ASP A 173 -5.90 8.98 -1.78
N GLU A 174 -4.97 9.84 -1.35
CA GLU A 174 -3.92 9.48 -0.40
C GLU A 174 -4.48 8.98 0.94
N LYS A 175 -5.52 9.64 1.48
CA LYS A 175 -6.16 9.21 2.74
C LYS A 175 -6.87 7.87 2.57
N LEU A 176 -7.54 7.66 1.43
CA LEU A 176 -8.19 6.38 1.13
C LEU A 176 -7.16 5.26 1.02
N ILE A 177 -6.01 5.51 0.38
CA ILE A 177 -4.91 4.55 0.28
C ILE A 177 -4.34 4.27 1.67
N ASN A 178 -4.00 5.29 2.45
CA ASN A 178 -3.42 5.13 3.79
C ASN A 178 -4.36 4.36 4.73
N LEU A 179 -5.67 4.62 4.67
CA LEU A 179 -6.68 3.83 5.39
C LEU A 179 -6.66 2.36 5.00
N SER A 180 -6.57 2.07 3.70
CA SER A 180 -6.53 0.69 3.24
C SER A 180 -5.24 -0.01 3.70
N LEU A 181 -4.11 0.69 3.65
CA LEU A 181 -2.83 0.18 4.15
C LEU A 181 -2.86 -0.06 5.66
N ALA A 182 -3.36 0.88 6.44
CA ALA A 182 -3.50 0.76 7.90
C ALA A 182 -4.41 -0.42 8.29
N SER A 183 -5.42 -0.72 7.48
CA SER A 183 -6.28 -1.88 7.71
C SER A 183 -5.58 -3.24 7.58
N ASN A 184 -4.39 -3.26 6.96
CA ASN A 184 -3.62 -4.48 6.71
C ASN A 184 -2.46 -4.70 7.71
N VAL A 185 -2.23 -3.80 8.68
CA VAL A 185 -1.12 -3.89 9.65
C VAL A 185 -1.05 -5.24 10.36
N ASP A 186 -2.18 -5.83 10.73
CA ASP A 186 -2.22 -7.11 11.45
C ASP A 186 -1.98 -8.35 10.56
N ASN A 187 -1.79 -8.17 9.24
CA ASN A 187 -1.58 -9.23 8.26
C ASN A 187 -0.35 -8.95 7.39
N VAL A 188 0.76 -8.56 8.02
CA VAL A 188 2.04 -8.34 7.34
C VAL A 188 2.65 -9.70 7.00
N ASP A 189 2.52 -10.12 5.75
CA ASP A 189 3.05 -11.41 5.28
C ASP A 189 4.43 -11.26 4.59
N SER A 190 4.87 -10.02 4.29
CA SER A 190 6.12 -9.78 3.55
C SER A 190 6.84 -8.46 3.88
N LEU A 191 8.12 -8.32 3.51
CA LEU A 191 8.91 -7.08 3.70
C LEU A 191 8.39 -5.94 2.81
N GLY A 192 7.88 -6.24 1.63
CA GLY A 192 7.24 -5.25 0.77
C GLY A 192 5.99 -4.68 1.43
N ASP A 193 5.17 -5.53 2.07
CA ASP A 193 3.99 -5.08 2.81
C ASP A 193 4.39 -4.16 3.97
N LYS A 194 5.46 -4.52 4.71
CA LYS A 194 6.01 -3.64 5.76
C LYS A 194 6.35 -2.26 5.22
N ALA A 195 7.05 -2.19 4.09
CA ALA A 195 7.45 -0.90 3.52
C ALA A 195 6.27 -0.04 3.10
N VAL A 196 5.25 -0.65 2.47
CA VAL A 196 4.05 0.08 2.05
C VAL A 196 3.22 0.51 3.27
N ILE A 197 3.08 -0.34 4.28
CA ILE A 197 2.39 0.00 5.54
C ILE A 197 3.10 1.12 6.28
N ALA A 198 4.43 1.07 6.39
CA ALA A 198 5.24 2.11 7.02
C ALA A 198 5.08 3.45 6.28
N LEU A 199 5.09 3.44 4.94
CA LEU A 199 4.82 4.62 4.13
C LEU A 199 3.44 5.23 4.45
N GLY A 200 2.40 4.40 4.50
CA GLY A 200 1.05 4.85 4.86
C GLY A 200 0.97 5.41 6.29
N LYS A 201 1.67 4.77 7.25
CA LYS A 201 1.74 5.21 8.65
C LYS A 201 2.34 6.59 8.79
N TYR A 202 3.46 6.87 8.10
CA TYR A 202 4.19 8.12 8.28
C TYR A 202 3.99 9.14 7.15
N ALA A 203 3.05 8.91 6.23
CA ALA A 203 2.82 9.75 5.05
C ALA A 203 2.70 11.25 5.38
N LYS A 204 1.92 11.57 6.43
CA LYS A 204 1.74 12.95 6.89
C LYS A 204 3.02 13.53 7.45
N ALA A 205 3.70 12.81 8.34
CA ALA A 205 4.93 13.28 8.98
C ALA A 205 6.08 13.43 7.98
N LEU A 206 6.15 12.60 6.94
CA LEU A 206 7.11 12.69 5.85
C LEU A 206 7.01 14.01 5.06
N LYS A 207 5.81 14.57 4.92
CA LYS A 207 5.61 15.88 4.26
C LYS A 207 6.15 17.04 5.09
N GLU A 208 6.27 16.86 6.41
CA GLU A 208 6.83 17.83 7.35
C GLU A 208 8.33 17.65 7.56
N LEU A 209 8.95 16.66 6.91
CA LEU A 209 10.38 16.41 7.01
C LEU A 209 11.14 17.59 6.37
N PRO A 210 12.17 18.16 7.05
CA PRO A 210 12.95 19.23 6.45
C PRO A 210 13.66 18.72 5.19
N ASN A 211 13.87 19.58 4.20
CA ASN A 211 14.58 19.23 2.96
C ASN A 211 16.01 18.74 3.22
N HIS A 212 16.62 19.13 4.34
CA HIS A 212 17.96 18.68 4.74
C HIS A 212 17.96 18.21 6.20
N LEU A 213 18.66 17.11 6.45
CA LEU A 213 18.89 16.51 7.77
C LEU A 213 20.37 16.66 8.13
N GLU A 214 20.66 17.36 9.22
CA GLU A 214 22.03 17.57 9.71
C GLU A 214 22.48 16.38 10.56
N GLY A 215 23.20 15.43 9.94
CA GLY A 215 23.81 14.30 10.64
C GLY A 215 25.17 13.94 10.06
N GLU A 216 26.08 13.48 10.91
CA GLU A 216 27.47 13.16 10.53
C GLU A 216 27.64 11.69 10.12
N SER A 217 26.64 10.85 10.40
CA SER A 217 26.65 9.42 10.07
C SER A 217 25.29 8.91 9.63
N VAL A 218 25.30 7.72 9.02
CA VAL A 218 24.07 7.01 8.60
C VAL A 218 23.17 6.73 9.80
N ASP A 219 23.74 6.34 10.94
CA ASP A 219 22.96 6.03 12.15
C ASP A 219 22.34 7.30 12.77
N GLU A 220 23.06 8.43 12.76
CA GLU A 220 22.50 9.72 13.19
C GLU A 220 21.38 10.20 12.28
N LEU A 221 21.57 10.14 10.96
CA LEU A 221 20.53 10.48 10.00
C LEU A 221 19.29 9.60 10.19
N ALA A 222 19.48 8.29 10.38
CA ALA A 222 18.39 7.37 10.64
C ALA A 222 17.64 7.73 11.94
N TYR A 223 18.36 8.07 13.00
CA TYR A 223 17.76 8.53 14.25
C TYR A 223 16.99 9.84 14.07
N LEU A 224 17.54 10.81 13.34
CA LEU A 224 16.89 12.11 13.08
C LEU A 224 15.60 11.94 12.29
N VAL A 225 15.58 11.08 11.27
CA VAL A 225 14.34 10.72 10.54
C VAL A 225 13.31 10.19 11.53
N ALA A 226 13.67 9.22 12.37
CA ALA A 226 12.77 8.63 13.34
C ALA A 226 12.22 9.65 14.34
N ARG A 227 13.06 10.56 14.84
CA ARG A 227 12.65 11.66 15.73
C ARG A 227 11.73 12.68 15.07
N LYS A 228 11.90 12.93 13.77
CA LYS A 228 11.03 13.85 13.03
C LYS A 228 9.67 13.23 12.69
N LEU A 229 9.64 11.92 12.44
CA LEU A 229 8.42 11.17 12.12
C LEU A 229 7.59 10.83 13.37
N GLU A 230 8.23 10.46 14.49
CA GLU A 230 7.57 10.11 15.75
C GLU A 230 7.93 11.10 16.87
N LYS A 231 7.55 12.37 16.71
CA LYS A 231 7.91 13.50 17.62
C LYS A 231 7.56 13.24 19.09
N ASP A 232 6.43 12.58 19.32
CA ASP A 232 5.86 12.34 20.65
C ASP A 232 6.30 10.99 21.27
N ASN A 233 7.01 10.15 20.53
CA ASN A 233 7.50 8.87 21.02
C ASN A 233 8.89 9.04 21.66
N ALA A 234 9.04 8.61 22.91
CA ALA A 234 10.35 8.63 23.59
C ALA A 234 11.35 7.66 22.94
N TYR A 235 10.86 6.57 22.36
CA TYR A 235 11.65 5.52 21.72
C TYR A 235 11.12 5.28 20.30
N PRO A 236 11.48 6.16 19.34
CA PRO A 236 10.93 6.08 18.00
C PRO A 236 11.37 4.81 17.28
N ASP A 237 10.50 4.25 16.44
CA ASP A 237 10.85 3.09 15.62
C ASP A 237 11.79 3.51 14.47
N ILE A 238 13.09 3.34 14.69
CA ILE A 238 14.12 3.77 13.74
C ILE A 238 13.95 3.06 12.40
N LEU A 239 13.70 1.74 12.40
CA LEU A 239 13.67 0.98 11.16
C LEU A 239 12.44 1.33 10.33
N ASP A 240 11.25 1.32 10.93
CA ASP A 240 10.01 1.57 10.18
C ASP A 240 9.93 3.02 9.69
N CYS A 241 10.38 4.00 10.48
CA CYS A 241 10.42 5.41 10.04
C CYS A 241 11.30 5.59 8.80
N ASN A 242 12.48 4.97 8.81
CA ASN A 242 13.43 5.07 7.71
C ASN A 242 13.00 4.22 6.50
N LEU A 243 12.35 3.08 6.74
CA LEU A 243 11.75 2.28 5.67
C LEU A 243 10.62 3.05 4.97
N ALA A 244 9.83 3.83 5.71
CA ALA A 244 8.82 4.70 5.14
C ALA A 244 9.43 5.83 4.30
N LEU A 245 10.51 6.45 4.77
CA LEU A 245 11.24 7.44 3.98
C LEU A 245 11.82 6.82 2.70
N LEU A 246 12.41 5.62 2.78
CA LEU A 246 12.87 4.88 1.60
C LEU A 246 11.72 4.61 0.63
N ALA A 247 10.56 4.16 1.12
CA ALA A 247 9.37 3.90 0.31
C ALA A 247 8.80 5.16 -0.34
N ASN A 248 8.95 6.32 0.30
CA ASN A 248 8.57 7.60 -0.25
C ASN A 248 9.52 8.06 -1.37
N LEU A 249 10.83 7.83 -1.19
CA LEU A 249 11.88 8.21 -2.14
C LEU A 249 11.94 7.27 -3.35
N ALA A 250 11.79 5.96 -3.14
CA ALA A 250 11.87 4.94 -4.19
C ALA A 250 10.60 4.92 -5.04
N LYS A 251 10.48 5.93 -5.92
CA LYS A 251 9.37 6.10 -6.85
C LYS A 251 9.24 4.89 -7.78
N ASN A 252 8.01 4.56 -8.16
CA ASN A 252 7.77 3.48 -9.10
C ASN A 252 8.48 3.79 -10.42
N SER A 253 9.24 2.83 -10.94
CA SER A 253 9.96 2.96 -12.20
C SER A 253 10.01 1.60 -12.90
N ASN A 254 10.05 1.59 -14.24
CA ASN A 254 10.21 0.36 -15.02
C ASN A 254 9.21 -0.75 -14.65
N ASN A 255 7.94 -0.40 -14.39
CA ASN A 255 6.87 -1.31 -13.95
C ASN A 255 7.12 -1.98 -12.58
N LYS A 256 8.01 -1.42 -11.75
CA LYS A 256 8.37 -1.89 -10.41
C LYS A 256 7.90 -0.89 -9.34
N SER A 257 7.65 -1.41 -8.16
CA SER A 257 7.43 -0.65 -6.93
C SER A 257 8.35 -1.19 -5.84
N LEU A 258 8.63 -0.40 -4.79
CA LEU A 258 9.47 -0.89 -3.68
C LEU A 258 8.91 -2.18 -3.09
N GLY A 259 7.61 -2.25 -2.83
CA GLY A 259 6.97 -3.46 -2.29
C GLY A 259 7.22 -4.69 -3.17
N ASN A 260 7.06 -4.55 -4.50
CA ASN A 260 7.30 -5.63 -5.45
C ASN A 260 8.78 -6.04 -5.50
N VAL A 261 9.70 -5.07 -5.53
CA VAL A 261 11.14 -5.34 -5.53
C VAL A 261 11.52 -6.11 -4.29
N LEU A 262 11.13 -5.62 -3.11
CA LEU A 262 11.43 -6.26 -1.83
C LEU A 262 10.87 -7.67 -1.77
N ASN A 263 9.65 -7.91 -2.25
CA ASN A 263 9.05 -9.24 -2.20
C ASN A 263 9.74 -10.26 -3.11
N ASN A 264 10.27 -9.82 -4.25
CA ASN A 264 10.86 -10.70 -5.26
C ASN A 264 12.39 -10.89 -5.13
N LEU A 265 13.04 -10.31 -4.11
CA LEU A 265 14.46 -10.53 -3.86
C LEU A 265 14.76 -12.02 -3.64
N LYS A 266 15.64 -12.57 -4.49
CA LYS A 266 16.11 -13.96 -4.43
C LYS A 266 17.29 -14.10 -3.47
N LEU A 267 17.02 -13.87 -2.19
CA LEU A 267 18.00 -13.98 -1.09
C LEU A 267 17.41 -14.78 0.08
N PRO A 268 18.25 -15.44 0.91
CA PRO A 268 17.84 -15.93 2.21
C PRO A 268 17.22 -14.80 3.06
N LEU A 269 16.24 -15.14 3.91
CA LEU A 269 15.48 -14.14 4.68
C LEU A 269 16.38 -13.22 5.54
N ASP A 270 17.43 -13.77 6.15
CA ASP A 270 18.38 -12.99 6.95
C ASP A 270 19.14 -11.95 6.11
N GLU A 271 19.68 -12.35 4.95
CA GLU A 271 20.36 -11.44 4.02
C GLU A 271 19.40 -10.40 3.45
N LYS A 272 18.17 -10.81 3.14
CA LYS A 272 17.11 -9.92 2.70
C LYS A 272 16.82 -8.84 3.75
N ASN A 273 16.69 -9.22 5.02
CA ASN A 273 16.47 -8.27 6.12
C ASN A 273 17.64 -7.29 6.26
N LYS A 274 18.88 -7.79 6.22
CA LYS A 274 20.09 -6.95 6.28
C LYS A 274 20.18 -5.95 5.12
N LEU A 275 19.87 -6.41 3.91
CA LEU A 275 19.85 -5.55 2.72
C LEU A 275 18.80 -4.44 2.86
N VAL A 276 17.58 -4.78 3.28
CA VAL A 276 16.50 -3.80 3.49
C VAL A 276 16.84 -2.83 4.60
N GLU A 277 17.37 -3.31 5.73
CA GLU A 277 17.81 -2.46 6.84
C GLU A 277 18.90 -1.48 6.39
N MET A 278 19.87 -1.93 5.59
CA MET A 278 20.94 -1.06 5.09
C MET A 278 20.39 0.05 4.19
N TYR A 279 19.46 -0.25 3.28
CA TYR A 279 18.80 0.78 2.45
C TYR A 279 17.91 1.70 3.27
N ALA A 280 17.18 1.16 4.24
CA ALA A 280 16.35 1.96 5.14
C ALA A 280 17.22 2.94 5.93
N LYS A 281 18.26 2.48 6.62
CA LYS A 281 19.17 3.37 7.39
C LYS A 281 19.81 4.46 6.53
N ASN A 282 20.08 4.20 5.25
CA ASN A 282 20.59 5.21 4.31
C ASN A 282 19.51 6.17 3.75
N ALA A 283 18.24 5.99 4.07
CA ALA A 283 17.15 6.81 3.52
C ALA A 283 17.32 8.30 3.82
N GLY A 284 17.83 8.67 5.01
CA GLY A 284 18.15 10.06 5.34
C GLY A 284 19.24 10.66 4.43
N ALA A 285 20.25 9.87 4.07
CA ALA A 285 21.29 10.31 3.13
C ALA A 285 20.74 10.46 1.70
N PHE A 286 19.88 9.53 1.25
CA PHE A 286 19.19 9.66 -0.04
C PHE A 286 18.27 10.88 -0.08
N HIS A 287 17.54 11.14 1.01
CA HIS A 287 16.70 12.32 1.15
C HIS A 287 17.51 13.60 1.03
N ASN A 288 18.66 13.68 1.71
CA ASN A 288 19.56 14.81 1.57
C ASN A 288 20.03 14.95 0.12
N LEU A 289 20.50 13.88 -0.54
CA LEU A 289 20.96 13.93 -1.94
C LEU A 289 19.90 14.41 -2.93
N VAL A 290 18.65 13.97 -2.77
CA VAL A 290 17.52 14.36 -3.64
C VAL A 290 17.14 15.83 -3.46
N ASN A 291 17.27 16.33 -2.23
CA ASN A 291 16.87 17.68 -1.85
C ASN A 291 18.05 18.64 -1.71
N ASP A 292 19.27 18.20 -2.02
CA ASP A 292 20.46 19.04 -1.93
C ASP A 292 20.40 20.08 -3.05
N PHE A 293 19.95 21.26 -2.66
CA PHE A 293 19.96 22.48 -3.46
C PHE A 293 21.14 23.37 -3.02
N GLY A 294 22.34 22.82 -2.82
CA GLY A 294 23.44 23.56 -2.18
C GLY A 294 24.78 23.57 -2.91
N GLU A 295 25.24 24.78 -3.26
CA GLU A 295 26.61 25.34 -3.34
C GLU A 295 27.80 24.59 -3.97
N TYR A 296 27.86 23.24 -3.94
CA TYR A 296 29.03 22.44 -4.34
C TYR A 296 28.87 21.71 -5.69
N GLY A 297 27.85 22.07 -6.47
CA GLY A 297 27.77 21.73 -7.90
C GLY A 297 26.99 20.46 -8.27
N ALA A 298 26.45 19.69 -7.31
CA ALA A 298 25.51 18.59 -7.60
C ALA A 298 24.09 19.12 -7.81
N HIS A 299 23.91 20.02 -8.78
CA HIS A 299 22.59 20.55 -9.08
C HIS A 299 21.67 19.42 -9.59
N LYS A 300 20.64 19.10 -8.81
CA LYS A 300 19.50 18.25 -9.22
C LYS A 300 19.89 16.80 -9.54
N LEU A 301 20.65 16.13 -8.66
CA LEU A 301 20.85 14.69 -8.79
C LEU A 301 19.54 13.95 -8.45
N GLU A 302 18.80 13.57 -9.47
CA GLU A 302 17.55 12.82 -9.33
C GLU A 302 17.84 11.31 -9.22
N ILE A 303 18.10 10.82 -8.01
CA ILE A 303 18.38 9.40 -7.77
C ILE A 303 17.13 8.53 -7.63
N ARG A 304 15.95 9.13 -7.39
CA ARG A 304 14.72 8.37 -7.05
C ARG A 304 14.34 7.31 -8.09
N PRO A 305 14.44 7.55 -9.41
CA PRO A 305 14.11 6.54 -10.41
C PRO A 305 15.00 5.28 -10.36
N TYR A 306 16.21 5.41 -9.80
CA TYR A 306 17.24 4.37 -9.81
C TYR A 306 17.31 3.56 -8.51
N LEU A 307 16.64 4.00 -7.44
CA LEU A 307 16.69 3.32 -6.13
C LEU A 307 16.19 1.88 -6.21
N LEU A 308 15.12 1.62 -6.96
CA LEU A 308 14.57 0.28 -7.14
C LEU A 308 15.57 -0.67 -7.82
N ASP A 309 16.14 -0.23 -8.94
CA ASP A 309 17.14 -1.01 -9.68
C ASP A 309 18.43 -1.21 -8.86
N SER A 310 18.81 -0.22 -8.04
CA SER A 310 19.96 -0.31 -7.15
C SER A 310 19.79 -1.40 -6.07
N ILE A 311 18.59 -1.52 -5.50
CA ILE A 311 18.26 -2.56 -4.52
C ILE A 311 18.39 -3.95 -5.17
N GLU A 312 17.83 -4.14 -6.37
CA GLU A 312 17.93 -5.42 -7.09
C GLU A 312 19.37 -5.74 -7.49
N ALA A 313 20.11 -4.75 -8.00
CA ALA A 313 21.52 -4.92 -8.35
C ALA A 313 22.36 -5.31 -7.13
N SER A 314 22.09 -4.70 -5.97
CA SER A 314 22.73 -5.05 -4.70
C SER A 314 22.43 -6.48 -4.28
N ALA A 315 21.17 -6.91 -4.37
CA ALA A 315 20.77 -8.28 -4.09
C ALA A 315 21.45 -9.29 -5.03
N ASN A 316 21.51 -8.98 -6.32
CA ASN A 316 22.21 -9.82 -7.30
C ASN A 316 23.73 -9.87 -7.04
N GLY A 317 24.31 -8.77 -6.57
CA GLY A 317 25.71 -8.67 -6.22
C GLY A 317 26.09 -9.49 -4.98
N LEU A 318 25.18 -9.65 -4.01
CA LEU A 318 25.38 -10.51 -2.83
C LEU A 318 25.55 -12.00 -3.20
N ASN A 319 25.01 -12.42 -4.35
CA ASN A 319 25.18 -13.78 -4.88
C ASN A 319 26.55 -14.01 -5.55
N LYS A 320 27.46 -13.03 -5.52
CA LYS A 320 28.77 -13.07 -6.19
C LYS A 320 29.88 -12.61 -5.25
N THR A 321 31.11 -12.95 -5.59
CA THR A 321 32.28 -12.40 -4.89
C THR A 321 32.50 -10.93 -5.24
N ARG A 322 33.15 -10.19 -4.33
CA ARG A 322 33.53 -8.79 -4.57
C ARG A 322 34.35 -8.61 -5.85
N ALA A 323 35.25 -9.55 -6.16
CA ALA A 323 36.07 -9.51 -7.38
C ALA A 323 35.21 -9.65 -8.65
N GLU A 324 34.21 -10.53 -8.64
CA GLU A 324 33.27 -10.68 -9.75
C GLU A 324 32.38 -9.46 -9.92
N ASN A 325 31.90 -8.87 -8.83
CA ASN A 325 31.13 -7.63 -8.87
C ASN A 325 31.95 -6.49 -9.48
N PHE A 326 33.23 -6.32 -9.10
CA PHE A 326 34.10 -5.32 -9.71
C PHE A 326 34.36 -5.55 -11.19
N LYS A 327 34.46 -6.81 -11.65
CA LYS A 327 34.58 -7.11 -13.08
C LYS A 327 33.35 -6.66 -13.86
N VAL A 328 32.15 -6.86 -13.30
CA VAL A 328 30.89 -6.39 -13.91
C VAL A 328 30.87 -4.87 -13.98
N VAL A 329 31.13 -4.18 -12.86
CA VAL A 329 31.18 -2.71 -12.82
C VAL A 329 32.21 -2.15 -13.81
N GLY A 330 33.42 -2.75 -13.87
CA GLY A 330 34.43 -2.34 -14.83
C GLY A 330 33.99 -2.51 -16.28
N LYS A 331 33.27 -3.59 -16.59
CA LYS A 331 32.68 -3.81 -17.92
C LYS A 331 31.58 -2.78 -18.22
N ASP A 332 30.72 -2.48 -17.27
CA ASP A 332 29.64 -1.51 -17.44
C ASP A 332 30.17 -0.10 -17.66
N ILE A 333 31.20 0.31 -16.89
CA ILE A 333 31.91 1.58 -17.11
C ILE A 333 32.57 1.62 -18.49
N ALA A 334 33.27 0.56 -18.88
CA ALA A 334 33.92 0.49 -20.19
C ALA A 334 32.90 0.58 -21.33
N ASN A 335 31.77 -0.10 -21.20
CA ASN A 335 30.66 -0.03 -22.16
C ASN A 335 30.08 1.39 -22.22
N LEU A 336 29.80 2.00 -21.06
CA LEU A 336 29.27 3.36 -20.98
C LEU A 336 30.17 4.33 -21.74
N ILE A 337 31.48 4.30 -21.46
CA ILE A 337 32.49 5.14 -22.15
C ILE A 337 32.49 4.87 -23.65
N ALA A 338 32.38 3.60 -24.06
CA ALA A 338 32.39 3.23 -25.48
C ALA A 338 31.12 3.65 -26.24
N THR A 339 29.99 3.76 -25.56
CA THR A 339 28.68 4.10 -26.15
C THR A 339 28.30 5.56 -26.00
N THR A 340 28.97 6.32 -25.13
CA THR A 340 28.67 7.74 -24.93
C THR A 340 29.06 8.53 -26.18
N ASP A 341 28.09 9.23 -26.76
CA ASP A 341 28.30 10.06 -27.92
C ASP A 341 28.99 11.39 -27.58
N SER A 342 29.33 12.17 -28.61
CA SER A 342 29.96 13.50 -28.45
C SER A 342 29.14 14.51 -27.65
N LYS A 343 27.86 14.24 -27.38
CA LYS A 343 26.95 15.07 -26.58
C LYS A 343 26.77 14.55 -25.16
N GLY A 344 27.47 13.48 -24.78
CA GLY A 344 27.35 12.86 -23.46
C GLY A 344 26.12 11.96 -23.31
N LEU A 345 25.50 11.54 -24.41
CA LEU A 345 24.33 10.66 -24.40
C LEU A 345 24.73 9.22 -24.71
N ASN A 346 24.13 8.27 -24.00
CA ASN A 346 24.23 6.85 -24.32
C ASN A 346 22.97 6.43 -25.10
N PRO A 347 23.10 5.91 -26.33
CA PRO A 347 21.98 5.46 -27.15
C PRO A 347 21.31 4.19 -26.64
#